data_AF-A0A6L2KPP8-F1
#
_entry.id   AF-A0A6L2KPP8-F1
#
_cell.length_a   1.000
_cell.length_b   1.000
_cell.length_c   1.000
_cell.angle_alpha   90.00
_cell.angle_beta   90.00
_cell.angle_gamma   90.00
#
_symmetry.space_group_name_H-M   'P 1'
#
loop_
_entity.id
_entity.type
_entity.pdbx_description
1 polymer ?
#
loop_
_entity_poly.entity_id
_entity_poly.type
_entity_poly.pdbx_seq_one_letter_code
_entity_poly.pdbx_strand_id
1 'polypeptide(L)'
;MLKEDRDESSNSLRKGLPVVSISVGDSARFLYGHNRDVRKANEVLLESGDVLIFGGKSRNAYHGVKAIIPNSAPLPLLQQSKLRPGRLNLTFRQF
;
A
#
# COMPACT_ATOMS: atom_id res chain seq x y z
N MET A 1 2.73 3.39 -12.35
CA MET A 1 4.01 4.12 -12.14
C MET A 1 4.37 4.00 -10.67
N LEU A 2 5.62 3.72 -10.31
CA LEU A 2 6.05 3.66 -8.90
C LEU A 2 6.27 5.08 -8.37
N LYS A 3 5.80 5.35 -7.16
CA LYS A 3 5.94 6.62 -6.45
C LYS A 3 6.65 6.44 -5.11
N GLU A 4 7.01 7.54 -4.48
CA GLU A 4 7.60 7.58 -3.15
C GLU A 4 6.85 8.61 -2.33
N ASP A 5 6.58 8.32 -1.05
CA ASP A 5 5.86 9.25 -0.16
C ASP A 5 6.87 10.22 0.48
N ARG A 6 6.88 11.48 0.00
CA ARG A 6 7.84 12.53 0.40
C ARG A 6 7.18 13.84 0.84
N ASP A 7 5.87 13.85 1.06
CA ASP A 7 5.13 15.08 1.36
C ASP A 7 5.22 15.48 2.85
N GLU A 8 5.75 14.60 3.71
CA GLU A 8 5.93 14.84 5.14
C GLU A 8 7.11 15.76 5.46
N SER A 9 7.18 16.27 6.69
CA SER A 9 8.29 17.13 7.09
C SER A 9 9.64 16.44 6.94
N SER A 10 10.69 17.22 6.63
CA SER A 10 12.06 16.72 6.51
C SER A 10 12.52 15.98 7.78
N ASN A 11 12.02 16.39 8.95
CA ASN A 11 12.30 15.72 10.20
C ASN A 11 11.62 14.34 10.30
N SER A 12 10.35 14.22 9.88
CA SER A 12 9.62 12.95 9.81
C SER A 12 10.32 11.96 8.87
N LEU A 13 10.68 12.42 7.67
CA LEU A 13 11.41 11.63 6.68
C LEU A 13 12.79 11.19 7.20
N ARG A 14 13.57 12.11 7.79
CA ARG A 14 14.90 11.80 8.34
C ARG A 14 14.84 10.80 9.50
N LYS A 15 13.81 10.88 10.36
CA LYS A 15 13.59 9.92 11.44
C LYS A 15 13.10 8.56 10.92
N GLY A 16 12.72 8.46 9.66
CA GLY A 16 12.19 7.23 9.08
C GLY A 16 10.84 6.83 9.68
N LEU A 17 10.00 7.80 10.09
CA LEU A 17 8.69 7.50 10.67
C LEU A 17 7.84 6.69 9.70
N PRO A 18 7.17 5.61 10.13
CA PRO A 18 6.59 4.63 9.23
C PRO A 18 5.39 5.19 8.46
N VAL A 19 5.17 4.63 7.27
CA VAL A 19 3.89 4.66 6.58
C VAL A 19 3.16 3.35 6.92
N VAL A 20 1.91 3.46 7.34
CA VAL A 20 1.02 2.30 7.61
C VAL A 20 -0.10 2.30 6.59
N SER A 21 -0.24 1.22 5.83
CA SER A 21 -1.24 1.05 4.77
C SER A 21 -2.12 -0.14 5.07
N ILE A 22 -3.43 0.08 5.17
CA ILE A 22 -4.45 -0.95 5.43
C ILE A 22 -5.22 -1.22 4.13
N SER A 23 -5.33 -2.48 3.76
CA SER A 23 -6.07 -2.94 2.57
C SER A 23 -7.43 -3.51 2.95
N VAL A 24 -8.50 -3.07 2.29
CA VAL A 24 -9.87 -3.56 2.51
C VAL A 24 -10.56 -3.76 1.16
N GLY A 25 -11.20 -4.91 0.95
CA GLY A 25 -11.88 -5.23 -0.31
C GLY A 25 -11.02 -6.07 -1.25
N ASP A 26 -11.07 -5.81 -2.55
CA ASP A 26 -10.36 -6.60 -3.54
C ASP A 26 -8.83 -6.55 -3.33
N SER A 27 -8.17 -7.67 -3.57
CA SER A 27 -6.74 -7.84 -3.43
C SER A 27 -5.97 -7.00 -4.46
N ALA A 28 -4.78 -6.53 -4.09
CA ALA A 28 -3.90 -5.76 -4.95
C ALA A 28 -2.53 -6.41 -5.11
N ARG A 29 -2.05 -6.47 -6.36
CA ARG A 29 -0.62 -6.70 -6.64
C ARG A 29 0.12 -5.40 -6.39
N PHE A 30 0.85 -5.35 -5.28
CA PHE A 30 1.59 -4.19 -4.83
C PHE A 30 3.07 -4.36 -5.17
N LEU A 31 3.65 -3.35 -5.81
CA LEU A 31 5.05 -3.31 -6.16
C LEU A 31 5.82 -2.45 -5.18
N TYR A 32 7.03 -2.86 -4.83
CA TYR A 32 7.96 -2.06 -4.04
C TYR A 32 9.43 -2.32 -4.40
N GLY A 33 10.29 -1.33 -4.21
CA GLY A 33 11.72 -1.46 -4.48
C GLY A 33 12.54 -0.21 -4.15
N HIS A 34 13.83 -0.26 -4.48
CA HIS A 34 14.79 0.81 -4.20
C HIS A 34 14.93 1.84 -5.33
N ASN A 35 14.31 1.62 -6.48
CA ASN A 35 14.33 2.54 -7.61
C ASN A 35 12.99 2.51 -8.37
N ARG A 36 12.84 3.39 -9.37
CA ARG A 36 11.60 3.54 -10.15
C ARG A 36 11.41 2.48 -11.25
N ASP A 37 12.34 1.55 -11.44
CA ASP A 37 12.26 0.52 -12.48
C ASP A 37 11.32 -0.61 -12.05
N VAL A 38 10.13 -0.66 -12.67
CA VAL A 38 9.10 -1.67 -12.43
C VAL A 38 9.63 -3.09 -12.65
N ARG A 39 10.60 -3.30 -13.54
CA ARG A 39 11.17 -4.63 -13.81
C ARG A 39 12.07 -5.16 -12.68
N LYS A 40 12.54 -4.26 -11.82
CA LYS A 40 13.37 -4.57 -10.64
C LYS A 40 12.58 -4.50 -9.34
N ALA A 41 11.30 -4.17 -9.40
CA ALA A 41 10.45 -4.10 -8.22
C ALA A 41 10.05 -5.50 -7.78
N ASN A 42 10.01 -5.69 -6.46
CA ASN A 42 9.40 -6.86 -5.85
C ASN A 42 7.88 -6.71 -5.87
N GLU A 43 7.16 -7.82 -5.90
CA GLU A 43 5.70 -7.85 -5.86
C GLU A 43 5.24 -8.57 -4.58
N VAL A 44 4.21 -8.03 -3.94
CA VAL A 44 3.49 -8.67 -2.84
C VAL A 44 1.99 -8.57 -3.12
N LEU A 45 1.26 -9.63 -2.82
CA LEU A 45 -0.21 -9.59 -2.84
C LEU A 45 -0.68 -9.02 -1.51
N LEU A 46 -1.50 -7.96 -1.57
CA LEU A 46 -2.18 -7.40 -0.41
C LEU A 46 -3.66 -7.77 -0.49
N GLU A 47 -4.12 -8.59 0.44
CA GLU A 47 -5.49 -9.06 0.55
C GLU A 47 -6.31 -8.18 1.51
N SER A 48 -7.62 -8.41 1.59
CA SER A 48 -8.47 -7.69 2.54
C SER A 48 -8.09 -8.05 3.97
N GLY A 49 -7.77 -7.03 4.77
CA GLY A 49 -7.33 -7.17 6.16
C GLY A 49 -5.82 -6.99 6.34
N ASP A 50 -5.04 -7.01 5.25
CA ASP A 50 -3.60 -6.85 5.34
C ASP A 50 -3.20 -5.43 5.75
N VAL A 51 -2.15 -5.37 6.58
CA VAL A 51 -1.49 -4.14 7.00
C VAL A 51 -0.04 -4.15 6.55
N LEU A 52 0.30 -3.26 5.62
CA LEU A 52 1.67 -3.04 5.16
C LEU A 52 2.29 -1.87 5.93
N ILE A 53 3.46 -2.09 6.52
CA ILE A 53 4.21 -1.07 7.25
C ILE A 53 5.60 -0.94 6.64
N PHE A 54 6.00 0.28 6.27
CA PHE A 54 7.37 0.55 5.83
C PHE A 54 7.90 1.86 6.43
N GLY A 55 9.06 1.77 7.06
CA GLY A 55 9.73 2.86 7.76
C GLY A 55 11.24 2.62 7.87
N GLY A 56 11.94 3.43 8.65
CA GLY A 56 13.39 3.35 8.78
C GLY A 56 14.09 3.40 7.41
N LYS A 57 14.94 2.42 7.13
CA LYS A 57 15.66 2.30 5.83
C LYS A 57 14.72 2.15 4.63
N SER A 58 13.51 1.64 4.84
CA SER A 58 12.50 1.42 3.80
C SER A 58 11.55 2.60 3.65
N ARG A 59 11.73 3.71 4.40
CA ARG A 59 10.80 4.85 4.38
C ARG A 59 10.65 5.50 3.01
N ASN A 60 11.71 5.43 2.23
CA ASN A 60 11.83 6.02 0.89
C ASN A 60 11.70 4.97 -0.22
N ALA A 61 11.06 3.83 0.07
CA ALA A 61 10.83 2.80 -0.94
C ALA A 61 9.90 3.31 -2.04
N TYR A 62 10.30 3.08 -3.29
CA TYR A 62 9.42 3.27 -4.44
C TYR A 62 8.37 2.18 -4.44
N HIS A 63 7.10 2.56 -4.55
CA HIS A 63 6.01 1.62 -4.46
C HIS A 63 4.78 2.05 -5.28
N GLY A 64 3.88 1.10 -5.53
CA GLY A 64 2.64 1.39 -6.25
C GLY A 64 1.81 0.14 -6.52
N VAL A 65 0.54 0.35 -6.86
CA VAL A 65 -0.36 -0.74 -7.23
C VAL A 65 -0.18 -1.06 -8.72
N LYS A 66 0.13 -2.33 -9.02
CA LYS A 66 0.22 -2.85 -10.39
C LYS A 66 -1.14 -3.23 -10.95
N ALA A 67 -1.94 -3.93 -10.15
CA ALA A 67 -3.27 -4.38 -10.53
C ALA A 67 -4.15 -4.63 -9.30
N ILE A 68 -5.46 -4.46 -9.47
CA ILE A 68 -6.50 -4.95 -8.55
C ILE A 68 -7.02 -6.26 -9.11
N ILE A 69 -7.19 -7.28 -8.26
CA ILE A 69 -7.76 -8.57 -8.63
C ILE A 69 -9.27 -8.49 -8.39
N PRO A 70 -10.11 -8.42 -9.43
CA PRO A 70 -11.55 -8.25 -9.27
C PRO A 70 -12.18 -9.45 -8.58
N ASN A 71 -13.23 -9.20 -7.77
CA ASN A 71 -14.02 -10.24 -7.09
C ASN A 71 -13.19 -11.12 -6.14
N SER A 72 -12.16 -10.55 -5.51
CA SER A 72 -11.31 -11.25 -4.52
C SER A 72 -11.56 -10.79 -3.09
N ALA A 73 -12.41 -9.78 -2.88
CA ALA A 73 -12.87 -9.39 -1.56
C ALA A 73 -13.62 -10.53 -0.83
N PRO A 74 -13.43 -10.71 0.49
CA PRO A 74 -14.21 -11.67 1.26
C PRO A 74 -15.71 -11.40 1.20
N LEU A 75 -16.52 -12.40 0.84
CA LEU A 75 -17.97 -12.23 0.71
C LEU A 75 -18.67 -11.70 1.98
N PRO A 76 -18.33 -12.17 3.21
CA PRO A 76 -18.94 -11.62 4.43
C PRO A 76 -18.68 -10.12 4.61
N LEU A 77 -17.48 -9.65 4.25
CA LEU A 77 -17.14 -8.23 4.30
C LEU A 77 -18.05 -7.41 3.39
N LEU A 78 -18.26 -7.86 2.14
CA LEU A 78 -19.10 -7.17 1.17
C LEU A 78 -20.56 -7.09 1.64
N GLN A 79 -21.10 -8.20 2.16
CA GLN A 79 -22.47 -8.28 2.64
C GLN A 79 -22.74 -7.37 3.85
N GLN A 80 -21.77 -7.26 4.77
CA GLN A 80 -21.93 -6.49 6.01
C GLN A 80 -21.65 -5.00 5.84
N SER A 81 -20.65 -4.65 5.03
CA SER A 81 -20.20 -3.25 4.89
C SER A 81 -20.86 -2.51 3.72
N LYS A 82 -21.54 -3.21 2.81
CA LYS A 82 -22.05 -2.66 1.54
C LYS A 82 -20.95 -1.96 0.72
N LEU A 83 -19.70 -2.41 0.87
CA LEU A 83 -18.57 -1.90 0.08
C LEU A 83 -18.85 -2.15 -1.41
N ARG A 84 -18.57 -1.14 -2.23
CA ARG A 84 -18.63 -1.29 -3.69
C ARG A 84 -17.49 -2.20 -4.17
N PRO A 85 -17.63 -2.86 -5.34
CA PRO A 85 -16.54 -3.62 -5.94
C PRO A 85 -15.26 -2.76 -6.05
N GLY A 86 -14.11 -3.37 -5.79
CA GLY A 86 -12.82 -2.70 -5.77
C GLY A 86 -12.11 -2.73 -4.41
N ARG A 87 -11.08 -1.90 -4.29
CA ARG A 87 -10.17 -1.87 -3.14
C ARG A 87 -10.17 -0.49 -2.48
N LEU A 88 -10.36 -0.48 -1.17
CA LEU A 88 -10.11 0.66 -0.31
C LEU A 88 -8.73 0.52 0.33
N ASN A 89 -7.99 1.63 0.37
CA ASN A 89 -6.69 1.72 1.01
C ASN A 89 -6.65 2.93 1.94
N LEU A 90 -6.34 2.68 3.22
CA LEU A 90 -6.13 3.73 4.20
C LEU A 90 -4.64 3.84 4.50
N THR A 91 -4.05 5.01 4.25
CA THR A 91 -2.62 5.26 4.49
C THR A 91 -2.44 6.29 5.60
N PHE A 92 -1.80 5.90 6.69
CA PHE A 92 -1.51 6.73 7.85
C PHE A 92 -0.04 7.15 7.85
N ARG A 93 0.21 8.44 8.09
CA ARG A 93 1.52 9.08 8.02
C ARG A 93 1.57 10.19 9.07
N GLN A 94 2.74 10.44 9.65
CA GLN A 94 2.96 11.54 10.58
C GLN A 94 3.69 12.68 9.88
N PHE A 95 3.12 13.89 9.94
CA PHE A 95 3.66 15.10 9.35
C PHE A 95 4.61 15.83 10.31
#